data_AF-B4WIV4-F1
#
_entry.id   AF-B4WIV4-F1
#
_cell.length_a   1.000
_cell.length_b   1.000
_cell.length_c   1.000
_cell.angle_alpha   90.00
_cell.angle_beta   90.00
_cell.angle_gamma   90.00
#
_symmetry.space_group_name_H-M   'P 1'
#
loop_
_entity.id
_entity.type
_entity.pdbx_description
1 polymer ?
#
loop_
_entity_poly.entity_id
_entity_poly.type
_entity_poly.pdbx_seq_one_letter_code
_entity_poly.pdbx_strand_id
1 'polypeptide(L)'
;MDYPKILMSYDDFVTIEPLLGWKTEYWDGYARLTPRMMGVETRLDFESVSTSKDTSHTGLTFITPTPNYTQQIIDGYIASFINSVEFCGWPIDSIFEEAHRDISLYFEGKRGKPLSASAIALHPDTQQVLALSLITEKQQSACLELLYVCPPHQRQGIGTDLINYSVRALCQQSYSRLTTRYHICNHHSRQFYHKLGFQDVFDRYYLTIYTAYLRNKIHRRESLGMLDEIEEIKQEQKQLQNKLNVLEEEFARSIREAIH
;
A
#
# COMPACT_ATOMS: atom_id res chain seq x y z
N MET A 1 7.72 12.21 -18.50
CA MET A 1 7.11 10.95 -18.06
C MET A 1 6.12 10.54 -19.12
N ASP A 2 6.38 9.44 -19.83
CA ASP A 2 5.44 8.89 -20.80
C ASP A 2 4.61 7.83 -20.07
N TYR A 3 3.35 8.14 -19.78
CA TYR A 3 2.46 7.20 -19.10
C TYR A 3 1.96 6.14 -20.10
N PRO A 4 1.60 4.94 -19.63
CA PRO A 4 1.04 3.91 -20.49
C PRO A 4 -0.17 4.45 -21.29
N LYS A 5 -0.13 4.22 -22.60
CA LYS A 5 -1.22 4.52 -23.52
C LYS A 5 -1.63 3.26 -24.26
N ILE A 6 -2.93 3.06 -24.44
CA ILE A 6 -3.52 1.90 -25.09
C ILE A 6 -4.29 2.40 -26.31
N LEU A 7 -3.91 1.92 -27.49
CA LEU A 7 -4.63 2.21 -28.73
C LEU A 7 -5.99 1.53 -28.67
N MET A 8 -7.08 2.30 -28.78
CA MET A 8 -8.45 1.77 -28.80
C MET A 8 -9.46 2.79 -29.33
N SER A 9 -10.66 2.32 -29.67
CA SER A 9 -11.76 3.20 -30.03
C SER A 9 -12.35 3.90 -28.80
N TYR A 10 -13.13 4.97 -29.02
CA TYR A 10 -13.85 5.63 -27.94
C TYR A 10 -14.93 4.72 -27.35
N ASP A 11 -15.58 3.92 -28.20
CA ASP A 11 -16.60 2.96 -27.77
C ASP A 11 -16.00 1.90 -26.85
N ASP A 12 -14.80 1.39 -27.16
CA ASP A 12 -14.08 0.49 -26.26
C ASP A 12 -13.69 1.19 -24.96
N PHE A 13 -13.21 2.44 -25.05
CA PHE A 13 -12.79 3.22 -23.88
C PHE A 13 -13.92 3.39 -22.86
N VAL A 14 -15.14 3.69 -23.30
CA VAL A 14 -16.29 3.86 -22.37
C VAL A 14 -16.69 2.55 -21.68
N THR A 15 -16.27 1.39 -22.20
CA THR A 15 -16.49 0.09 -21.56
C THR A 15 -15.43 -0.28 -20.53
N ILE A 16 -14.28 0.40 -20.47
CA ILE A 16 -13.22 0.08 -19.50
C ILE A 16 -13.79 0.16 -18.07
N GLU A 17 -13.53 -0.86 -17.26
CA GLU A 17 -13.87 -0.80 -15.84
C GLU A 17 -13.00 0.27 -15.16
N PRO A 18 -13.59 1.24 -14.45
CA PRO A 18 -12.81 2.23 -13.73
C PRO A 18 -11.90 1.52 -12.72
N LEU A 19 -10.65 1.97 -12.63
CA LEU A 19 -9.68 1.48 -11.65
C LEU A 19 -9.57 2.49 -10.52
N LEU A 20 -9.78 2.06 -9.28
CA LEU A 20 -9.68 2.94 -8.12
C LEU A 20 -8.26 3.52 -8.04
N GLY A 21 -8.18 4.85 -7.86
CA GLY A 21 -6.91 5.55 -7.80
C GLY A 21 -6.32 5.91 -9.16
N TRP A 22 -6.88 5.44 -10.27
CA TRP A 22 -6.41 5.80 -11.61
C TRP A 22 -7.24 6.94 -12.20
N LYS A 23 -6.58 7.80 -12.96
CA LYS A 23 -7.20 8.73 -13.89
C LYS A 23 -7.22 8.07 -15.26
N THR A 24 -8.41 7.94 -15.83
CA THR A 24 -8.65 7.43 -17.18
C THR A 24 -9.05 8.58 -18.08
N GLU A 25 -8.35 8.73 -19.19
CA GLU A 25 -8.65 9.78 -20.16
C GLU A 25 -8.52 9.28 -21.60
N TYR A 26 -9.23 9.91 -22.54
CA TYR A 26 -9.22 9.54 -23.94
C TYR A 26 -8.97 10.76 -24.83
N TRP A 27 -7.95 10.68 -25.68
CA TRP A 27 -7.70 11.62 -26.77
C TRP A 27 -6.77 11.00 -27.82
N ASP A 28 -6.81 11.48 -29.05
CA ASP A 28 -5.98 11.02 -30.18
C ASP A 28 -6.07 9.50 -30.49
N GLY A 29 -7.18 8.84 -30.16
CA GLY A 29 -7.32 7.39 -30.36
C GLY A 29 -6.66 6.52 -29.29
N TYR A 30 -6.28 7.12 -28.15
CA TYR A 30 -5.65 6.39 -27.05
C TYR A 30 -6.40 6.59 -25.75
N ALA A 31 -6.58 5.49 -25.01
CA ALA A 31 -6.83 5.53 -23.59
C ALA A 31 -5.50 5.76 -22.84
N ARG A 32 -5.51 6.65 -21.87
CA ARG A 32 -4.37 6.96 -21.01
C ARG A 32 -4.74 6.71 -19.55
N LEU A 33 -3.86 5.98 -18.88
CA LEU A 33 -4.02 5.55 -17.50
C LEU A 33 -2.91 6.17 -16.67
N THR A 34 -3.27 7.09 -15.79
CA THR A 34 -2.30 7.76 -14.91
C THR A 34 -2.65 7.47 -13.45
N PRO A 35 -1.72 6.91 -12.65
CA PRO A 35 -1.99 6.68 -11.24
C PRO A 35 -2.09 8.02 -10.50
N ARG A 36 -3.03 8.13 -9.57
CA ARG A 36 -3.04 9.21 -8.60
C ARG A 36 -2.00 8.86 -7.53
N MET A 37 -0.98 9.70 -7.41
CA MET A 37 0.10 9.56 -6.42
C MET A 37 -0.44 9.78 -5.01
N MET A 38 -1.14 8.78 -4.47
CA MET A 38 -1.80 8.84 -3.18
C MET A 38 -1.44 7.60 -2.37
N GLY A 39 -0.83 7.81 -1.21
CA GLY A 39 -0.69 6.79 -0.18
C GLY A 39 -1.95 6.73 0.68
N VAL A 40 -2.43 5.52 0.92
CA VAL A 40 -3.49 5.24 1.91
C VAL A 40 -2.81 4.72 3.16
N GLU A 41 -3.00 5.43 4.27
CA GLU A 41 -2.58 4.93 5.57
C GLU A 41 -3.48 3.79 6.01
N THR A 42 -2.87 2.75 6.56
CA THR A 42 -3.58 1.60 7.10
C THR A 42 -2.93 1.19 8.42
N ARG A 43 -3.74 0.70 9.35
CA ARG A 43 -3.35 0.45 10.74
C ARG A 43 -3.75 -0.93 11.20
N LEU A 44 -2.86 -1.59 11.91
CA LEU A 44 -3.13 -2.82 12.66
C LEU A 44 -3.04 -2.51 14.16
N ASP A 45 -4.16 -2.66 14.87
CA ASP A 45 -4.21 -2.56 16.33
C ASP A 45 -4.00 -3.96 16.93
N PHE A 46 -2.96 -4.16 17.75
CA PHE A 46 -2.55 -5.50 18.18
C PHE A 46 -3.56 -6.18 19.11
N GLU A 47 -4.37 -5.40 19.84
CA GLU A 47 -5.47 -5.92 20.67
C GLU A 47 -6.54 -6.66 19.85
N SER A 48 -6.68 -6.32 18.56
CA SER A 48 -7.64 -6.94 17.66
C SER A 48 -7.14 -8.25 17.02
N VAL A 49 -5.85 -8.58 17.21
CA VAL A 49 -5.21 -9.73 16.58
C VAL A 49 -5.10 -10.85 17.59
N SER A 50 -5.84 -11.94 17.38
CA SER A 50 -5.55 -13.20 18.03
C SER A 50 -4.19 -13.69 17.53
N THR A 51 -3.13 -13.48 18.31
CA THR A 51 -1.79 -13.97 18.00
C THR A 51 -1.81 -15.51 18.05
N SER A 52 -2.15 -16.14 16.93
CA SER A 52 -2.08 -17.59 16.80
C SER A 52 -0.63 -18.03 17.05
N LYS A 53 -0.48 -19.13 17.80
CA LYS A 53 0.80 -19.70 18.21
C LYS A 53 1.79 -19.85 17.04
N ASP A 54 2.92 -19.17 17.20
CA ASP A 54 4.32 -19.51 16.87
C ASP A 54 4.77 -20.31 15.64
N THR A 55 3.93 -20.64 14.66
CA THR A 55 4.43 -21.39 13.48
C THR A 55 4.66 -20.47 12.29
N SER A 56 5.94 -20.20 11.99
CA SER A 56 6.34 -19.81 10.63
C SER A 56 5.88 -20.90 9.68
N HIS A 57 5.13 -20.55 8.65
CA HIS A 57 4.62 -21.51 7.66
C HIS A 57 5.71 -21.92 6.67
N THR A 58 6.72 -21.09 6.50
CA THR A 58 7.75 -21.24 5.45
C THR A 58 9.05 -21.88 5.93
N GLY A 59 9.27 -21.99 7.25
CA GLY A 59 10.51 -22.52 7.81
C GLY A 59 11.75 -21.63 7.56
N LEU A 60 11.54 -20.39 7.09
CA LEU A 60 12.61 -19.43 6.81
C LEU A 60 13.16 -18.82 8.10
N THR A 61 14.44 -18.46 8.05
CA THR A 61 15.11 -17.69 9.10
C THR A 61 14.89 -16.21 8.88
N PHE A 62 14.45 -15.52 9.93
CA PHE A 62 14.31 -14.06 9.95
C PHE A 62 15.36 -13.43 10.87
N ILE A 63 16.07 -12.43 10.36
CA ILE A 63 17.08 -11.68 11.13
C ILE A 63 16.88 -10.18 10.94
N THR A 64 17.35 -9.38 11.89
CA THR A 64 17.35 -7.92 11.75
C THR A 64 18.29 -7.50 10.61
N PRO A 65 17.86 -6.64 9.67
CA PRO A 65 18.71 -6.16 8.59
C PRO A 65 19.90 -5.37 9.14
N THR A 66 21.08 -5.63 8.59
CA THR A 66 22.31 -4.89 8.87
C THR A 66 22.89 -4.32 7.57
N PRO A 67 23.80 -3.33 7.64
CA PRO A 67 24.42 -2.76 6.44
C PRO A 67 25.12 -3.78 5.53
N ASN A 68 25.49 -4.95 6.04
CA ASN A 68 26.09 -6.02 5.24
C ASN A 68 25.13 -6.58 4.16
N TYR A 69 23.82 -6.39 4.32
CA TYR A 69 22.81 -6.84 3.35
C TYR A 69 22.35 -5.73 2.39
N THR A 70 22.93 -4.53 2.47
CA THR A 70 22.44 -3.33 1.75
C THR A 70 22.26 -3.58 0.26
N GLN A 71 23.26 -4.16 -0.42
CA GLN A 71 23.15 -4.39 -1.87
C GLN A 71 22.03 -5.38 -2.23
N GLN A 72 21.93 -6.50 -1.51
CA GLN A 72 20.86 -7.48 -1.75
C GLN A 72 19.47 -6.89 -1.47
N ILE A 73 19.38 -5.98 -0.50
CA ILE A 73 18.15 -5.26 -0.19
C ILE A 73 17.76 -4.33 -1.33
N ILE A 74 18.72 -3.58 -1.88
CA ILE A 74 18.50 -2.68 -3.02
C ILE A 74 18.11 -3.48 -4.27
N ASP A 75 18.79 -4.58 -4.55
CA ASP A 75 18.48 -5.45 -5.69
C ASP A 75 17.04 -6.02 -5.56
N GLY A 76 16.67 -6.48 -4.36
CA GLY A 76 15.33 -6.96 -4.05
C GLY A 76 14.25 -5.88 -4.16
N TYR A 77 14.55 -4.65 -3.72
CA TYR A 77 13.69 -3.48 -3.91
C TYR A 77 13.42 -3.26 -5.39
N ILE A 78 14.47 -3.12 -6.20
CA ILE A 78 14.34 -2.82 -7.63
C ILE A 78 13.56 -3.93 -8.32
N ALA A 79 13.92 -5.19 -8.09
CA ALA A 79 13.22 -6.32 -8.69
C ALA A 79 11.73 -6.37 -8.31
N SER A 80 11.37 -5.95 -7.10
CA SER A 80 10.00 -5.98 -6.59
C SER A 80 9.16 -4.80 -7.06
N PHE A 81 9.76 -3.63 -7.29
CA PHE A 81 9.04 -2.39 -7.56
C PHE A 81 9.22 -1.80 -8.97
N ILE A 82 10.17 -2.26 -9.78
CA ILE A 82 10.45 -1.66 -11.10
C ILE A 82 9.22 -1.62 -12.04
N ASN A 83 8.34 -2.61 -11.94
CA ASN A 83 7.09 -2.70 -12.73
C ASN A 83 5.84 -2.43 -11.87
N SER A 84 6.01 -1.73 -10.75
CA SER A 84 4.92 -1.41 -9.82
C SER A 84 4.30 -0.04 -10.11
N VAL A 85 3.17 0.24 -9.48
CA VAL A 85 2.45 1.50 -9.71
C VAL A 85 3.18 2.70 -9.10
N GLU A 86 3.97 2.45 -8.06
CA GLU A 86 4.80 3.41 -7.35
C GLU A 86 5.81 4.11 -8.27
N PHE A 87 6.26 3.42 -9.32
CA PHE A 87 7.24 3.91 -10.30
C PHE A 87 6.68 4.02 -11.72
N CYS A 88 5.35 4.01 -11.89
CA CYS A 88 4.72 4.11 -13.19
C CYS A 88 5.15 5.40 -13.93
N GLY A 89 5.79 5.25 -15.09
CA GLY A 89 6.26 6.37 -15.92
C GLY A 89 7.60 6.98 -15.48
N TRP A 90 8.26 6.41 -14.46
CA TRP A 90 9.59 6.84 -14.03
C TRP A 90 10.69 6.27 -14.95
N PRO A 91 11.75 7.04 -15.22
CA PRO A 91 12.97 6.51 -15.82
C PRO A 91 13.61 5.45 -14.93
N ILE A 92 14.18 4.40 -15.52
CA ILE A 92 14.79 3.31 -14.77
C ILE A 92 15.88 3.81 -13.80
N ASP A 93 16.75 4.72 -14.25
CA ASP A 93 17.83 5.27 -13.41
C ASP A 93 17.29 5.96 -12.14
N SER A 94 16.16 6.65 -12.25
CA SER A 94 15.51 7.29 -11.10
C SER A 94 14.97 6.28 -10.08
N ILE A 95 14.56 5.08 -10.53
CA ILE A 95 14.14 3.99 -9.63
C ILE A 95 15.34 3.45 -8.86
N PHE A 96 16.49 3.31 -9.53
CA PHE A 96 17.73 2.89 -8.87
C PHE A 96 18.19 3.93 -7.84
N GLU A 97 18.24 5.21 -8.22
CA GLU A 97 18.58 6.30 -7.30
C GLU A 97 17.65 6.32 -6.08
N GLU A 98 16.35 6.15 -6.29
CA GLU A 98 15.37 6.11 -5.21
C GLU A 98 15.60 4.92 -4.27
N ALA A 99 15.82 3.72 -4.81
CA ALA A 99 16.10 2.53 -4.00
C ALA A 99 17.37 2.71 -3.16
N HIS A 100 18.46 3.22 -3.75
CA HIS A 100 19.69 3.53 -3.02
C HIS A 100 19.46 4.56 -1.90
N ARG A 101 18.73 5.63 -2.22
CA ARG A 101 18.41 6.72 -1.30
C ARG A 101 17.57 6.21 -0.12
N ASP A 102 16.49 5.50 -0.40
CA ASP A 102 15.54 5.03 0.61
C ASP A 102 16.18 4.07 1.61
N ILE A 103 16.99 3.13 1.13
CA ILE A 103 17.70 2.17 1.99
C ILE A 103 18.79 2.85 2.81
N SER A 104 19.54 3.79 2.23
CA SER A 104 20.56 4.57 2.96
C SER A 104 19.91 5.41 4.07
N LEU A 105 18.84 6.15 3.75
CA LEU A 105 18.13 6.98 4.72
C LEU A 105 17.50 6.16 5.85
N TYR A 106 17.10 4.92 5.59
CA TYR A 106 16.66 4.00 6.65
C TYR A 106 17.80 3.67 7.62
N PHE A 107 18.96 3.21 7.13
CA PHE A 107 20.09 2.85 8.00
C PHE A 107 20.69 4.05 8.74
N GLU A 108 20.60 5.25 8.16
CA GLU A 108 20.98 6.51 8.81
C GLU A 108 19.95 7.01 9.85
N GLY A 109 18.79 6.36 9.96
CA GLY A 109 17.69 6.78 10.84
C GLY A 109 16.98 8.07 10.43
N LYS A 110 17.23 8.55 9.20
CA LYS A 110 16.58 9.75 8.65
C LYS A 110 15.13 9.50 8.24
N ARG A 111 14.72 8.24 8.09
CA ARG A 111 13.32 7.80 7.93
C ARG A 111 12.62 7.51 9.25
N GLY A 112 13.14 8.00 10.38
CA GLY A 112 12.74 7.59 11.72
C GLY A 112 13.69 6.55 12.29
N LYS A 113 13.63 6.32 13.60
CA LYS A 113 14.56 5.43 14.30
C LYS A 113 14.29 3.98 13.88
N PRO A 114 15.25 3.25 13.28
CA PRO A 114 15.06 1.86 12.93
C PRO A 114 14.73 1.01 14.17
N LEU A 115 13.73 0.15 14.05
CA LEU A 115 13.34 -0.79 15.10
C LEU A 115 13.90 -2.18 14.82
N SER A 116 14.26 -2.90 15.89
CA SER A 116 14.72 -4.29 15.82
C SER A 116 13.64 -5.27 15.37
N ALA A 117 12.38 -4.82 15.30
CA ALA A 117 11.27 -5.54 14.68
C ALA A 117 11.35 -5.60 13.14
N SER A 118 12.25 -4.83 12.52
CA SER A 118 12.58 -4.97 11.10
C SER A 118 13.25 -6.33 10.84
N ALA A 119 12.97 -6.93 9.70
CA ALA A 119 13.45 -8.27 9.39
C ALA A 119 13.71 -8.48 7.90
N ILE A 120 14.76 -9.26 7.59
CA ILE A 120 14.96 -9.92 6.30
C ILE A 120 14.69 -11.40 6.42
N ALA A 121 14.12 -11.98 5.37
CA ALA A 121 14.03 -13.43 5.20
C ALA A 121 15.21 -13.91 4.35
N LEU A 122 15.93 -14.92 4.85
CA LEU A 122 17.09 -15.50 4.17
C LEU A 122 16.76 -16.87 3.58
N HIS A 123 17.27 -17.13 2.38
CA HIS A 123 17.30 -18.47 1.84
C HIS A 123 18.18 -19.35 2.74
N PRO A 124 17.71 -20.55 3.17
CA PRO A 124 18.46 -21.41 4.09
C PRO A 124 19.87 -21.73 3.61
N ASP A 125 19.99 -22.14 2.33
CA ASP A 125 21.27 -22.58 1.79
C ASP A 125 22.18 -21.44 1.29
N THR A 126 21.63 -20.50 0.52
CA THR A 126 22.43 -19.46 -0.16
C THR A 126 22.63 -18.19 0.66
N GLN A 127 21.90 -18.04 1.77
CA GLN A 127 21.87 -16.81 2.58
C GLN A 127 21.45 -15.56 1.79
N GLN A 128 20.79 -15.75 0.64
CA GLN A 128 20.24 -14.66 -0.17
C GLN A 128 19.02 -14.05 0.50
N VAL A 129 18.88 -12.72 0.44
CA VAL A 129 17.67 -12.01 0.89
C VAL A 129 16.50 -12.30 -0.04
N LEU A 130 15.43 -12.90 0.51
CA LEU A 130 14.21 -13.26 -0.22
C LEU A 130 13.06 -12.27 0.02
N ALA A 131 13.05 -11.60 1.17
CA ALA A 131 12.03 -10.65 1.56
C ALA A 131 12.57 -9.69 2.62
N LEU A 132 11.89 -8.56 2.77
CA LEU A 132 12.27 -7.50 3.69
C LEU A 132 11.04 -6.83 4.29
N SER A 133 11.12 -6.51 5.57
CA SER A 133 10.25 -5.57 6.28
C SER A 133 11.11 -4.55 7.03
N LEU A 134 10.97 -3.27 6.70
CA LEU A 134 11.64 -2.18 7.39
C LEU A 134 10.65 -1.43 8.25
N ILE A 135 10.94 -1.33 9.54
CA ILE A 135 10.08 -0.69 10.53
C ILE A 135 10.86 0.39 11.25
N THR A 136 10.29 1.59 11.30
CA THR A 136 10.84 2.72 12.04
C THR A 136 9.88 3.21 13.12
N GLU A 137 10.41 3.86 14.13
CA GLU A 137 9.66 4.64 15.10
C GLU A 137 9.62 6.11 14.68
N LYS A 138 8.41 6.65 14.57
CA LYS A 138 8.13 8.07 14.38
C LYS A 138 7.09 8.50 15.40
N GLN A 139 7.36 9.55 16.17
CA GLN A 139 6.42 10.08 17.16
C GLN A 139 5.85 8.97 18.08
N GLN A 140 6.72 8.09 18.58
CA GLN A 140 6.37 6.94 19.45
C GLN A 140 5.42 5.92 18.80
N SER A 141 5.29 5.92 17.47
CA SER A 141 4.49 4.96 16.72
C SER A 141 5.38 4.13 15.80
N ALA A 142 5.15 2.82 15.77
CA ALA A 142 5.81 1.90 14.84
C ALA A 142 5.19 2.01 13.45
N CYS A 143 6.03 2.23 12.45
CA CYS A 143 5.65 2.39 11.05
C CYS A 143 6.40 1.38 10.18
N LEU A 144 5.69 0.53 9.45
CA LEU A 144 6.25 -0.29 8.38
C LEU A 144 6.45 0.60 7.15
N GLU A 145 7.70 0.91 6.86
CA GLU A 145 8.14 1.83 5.81
C GLU A 145 8.33 1.13 4.46
N LEU A 146 8.76 -0.13 4.47
CA LEU A 146 9.02 -0.91 3.27
C LEU A 146 8.72 -2.38 3.52
N LEU A 147 7.99 -3.00 2.60
CA LEU A 147 7.74 -4.44 2.57
C LEU A 147 7.89 -4.93 1.14
N TYR A 148 8.69 -5.96 0.93
CA TYR A 148 8.65 -6.71 -0.32
C TYR A 148 9.00 -8.19 -0.11
N VAL A 149 8.59 -9.00 -1.08
CA VAL A 149 9.06 -10.37 -1.29
C VAL A 149 9.56 -10.41 -2.74
N CYS A 150 10.78 -10.88 -2.93
CA CYS A 150 11.40 -11.00 -4.26
C CYS A 150 10.47 -11.78 -5.20
N PRO A 151 10.27 -11.35 -6.47
CA PRO A 151 9.24 -11.91 -7.35
C PRO A 151 9.18 -13.45 -7.45
N PRO A 152 10.31 -14.18 -7.55
CA PRO A 152 10.27 -15.66 -7.62
C PRO A 152 9.72 -16.35 -6.38
N HIS A 153 9.66 -15.65 -5.24
CA HIS A 153 9.27 -16.18 -3.94
C HIS A 153 7.91 -15.64 -3.46
N GLN A 154 7.22 -14.85 -4.28
CA GLN A 154 5.90 -14.32 -3.96
C GLN A 154 4.85 -15.43 -3.90
N ARG A 155 3.74 -15.15 -3.20
CA ARG A 155 2.59 -16.06 -3.02
C ARG A 155 2.89 -17.37 -2.27
N GLN A 156 4.03 -17.47 -1.58
CA GLN A 156 4.41 -18.62 -0.77
C GLN A 156 4.20 -18.41 0.74
N GLY A 157 3.49 -17.35 1.14
CA GLY A 157 3.25 -17.03 2.56
C GLY A 157 4.37 -16.24 3.26
N ILE A 158 5.53 -16.04 2.60
CA ILE A 158 6.71 -15.37 3.18
C ILE A 158 6.37 -13.97 3.73
N GLY A 159 5.63 -13.15 2.97
CA GLY A 159 5.25 -11.81 3.41
C GLY A 159 4.36 -11.82 4.66
N THR A 160 3.45 -12.79 4.76
CA THR A 160 2.61 -12.99 5.94
C THR A 160 3.45 -13.38 7.15
N ASP A 161 4.34 -14.36 6.99
CA ASP A 161 5.24 -14.80 8.07
C ASP A 161 6.14 -13.65 8.56
N LEU A 162 6.64 -12.83 7.64
CA LEU A 162 7.50 -11.70 7.95
C LEU A 162 6.77 -10.62 8.76
N ILE A 163 5.54 -10.26 8.36
CA ILE A 163 4.72 -9.31 9.15
C ILE A 163 4.36 -9.89 10.51
N ASN A 164 3.99 -11.17 10.60
CA ASN A 164 3.70 -11.82 11.87
C ASN A 164 4.93 -11.84 12.80
N TYR A 165 6.12 -12.08 12.25
CA TYR A 165 7.38 -11.97 12.99
C TYR A 165 7.57 -10.56 13.54
N SER A 166 7.43 -9.54 12.70
CA SER A 166 7.58 -8.14 13.11
C SER A 166 6.55 -7.70 14.16
N VAL A 167 5.28 -8.09 14.00
CA VAL A 167 4.22 -7.77 14.96
C VAL A 167 4.52 -8.38 16.33
N ARG A 168 4.98 -9.64 16.39
CA ARG A 168 5.39 -10.25 17.67
C ARG A 168 6.55 -9.50 18.32
N ALA A 169 7.56 -9.12 17.54
CA ALA A 169 8.68 -8.33 18.05
C ALA A 169 8.23 -6.96 18.59
N LEU A 170 7.27 -6.30 17.91
CA LEU A 170 6.68 -5.04 18.38
C LEU A 170 5.85 -5.20 19.65
N CYS A 171 5.05 -6.26 19.77
CA CYS A 171 4.30 -6.57 21.00
C CYS A 171 5.24 -6.78 22.20
N GLN A 172 6.36 -7.50 22.01
CA GLN A 172 7.38 -7.69 23.05
C GLN A 172 8.04 -6.36 23.47
N GLN A 173 8.05 -5.37 22.57
CA GLN A 173 8.54 -4.01 22.81
C GLN A 173 7.46 -3.05 23.33
N SER A 174 6.27 -3.58 23.70
CA SER A 174 5.15 -2.80 24.24
C SER A 174 4.54 -1.78 23.28
N TYR A 175 4.75 -1.91 21.97
CA TYR A 175 3.93 -1.19 20.99
C TYR A 175 2.51 -1.76 20.99
N SER A 176 1.51 -0.92 20.75
CA SER A 176 0.09 -1.31 20.67
C SER A 176 -0.46 -1.38 19.25
N ARG A 177 0.29 -0.84 18.28
CA ARG A 177 -0.16 -0.74 16.88
C ARG A 177 1.02 -0.73 15.92
N LEU A 178 0.74 -1.07 14.66
CA LEU A 178 1.62 -0.89 13.51
C LEU A 178 0.87 -0.12 12.41
N THR A 179 1.46 0.97 11.91
CA THR A 179 0.93 1.70 10.77
C THR A 179 1.76 1.42 9.52
N THR A 180 1.16 1.54 8.35
CA THR A 180 1.87 1.54 7.06
C THR A 180 1.10 2.34 6.02
N ARG A 181 1.69 2.53 4.84
CA ARG A 181 1.03 3.14 3.70
C ARG A 181 1.16 2.26 2.48
N TYR A 182 0.10 2.14 1.71
CA TYR A 182 0.13 1.53 0.39
C TYR A 182 -0.34 2.52 -0.66
N HIS A 183 0.13 2.40 -1.90
CA HIS A 183 -0.34 3.25 -2.99
C HIS A 183 -1.80 2.91 -3.33
N ILE A 184 -2.72 3.87 -3.46
CA ILE A 184 -4.17 3.60 -3.64
C ILE A 184 -4.49 2.66 -4.83
N CYS A 185 -3.70 2.77 -5.89
CA CYS A 185 -3.77 1.90 -7.08
C CYS A 185 -3.24 0.47 -6.85
N ASN A 186 -2.51 0.21 -5.77
CA ASN A 186 -1.91 -1.08 -5.45
C ASN A 186 -2.92 -1.95 -4.69
N HIS A 187 -3.89 -2.48 -5.43
CA HIS A 187 -4.94 -3.35 -4.88
C HIS A 187 -4.39 -4.62 -4.23
N HIS A 188 -3.22 -5.10 -4.69
CA HIS A 188 -2.58 -6.30 -4.13
C HIS A 188 -2.09 -6.03 -2.70
N SER A 189 -1.40 -4.91 -2.48
CA SER A 189 -1.00 -4.47 -1.14
C SER A 189 -2.20 -4.22 -0.24
N ARG A 190 -3.26 -3.57 -0.73
CA ARG A 190 -4.49 -3.36 0.04
C ARG A 190 -5.09 -4.70 0.52
N GLN A 191 -5.31 -5.63 -0.41
CA GLN A 191 -5.87 -6.94 -0.08
C GLN A 191 -4.97 -7.73 0.87
N PHE A 192 -3.65 -7.63 0.69
CA PHE A 192 -2.68 -8.26 1.59
C PHE A 192 -2.81 -7.72 3.01
N TYR A 193 -2.79 -6.41 3.20
CA TYR A 193 -2.93 -5.79 4.52
C TYR A 193 -4.29 -6.08 5.16
N HIS A 194 -5.39 -6.00 4.40
CA HIS A 194 -6.73 -6.33 4.93
C HIS A 194 -6.85 -7.78 5.38
N LYS A 195 -6.25 -8.73 4.65
CA LYS A 195 -6.20 -10.14 5.08
C LYS A 195 -5.44 -10.35 6.39
N LEU A 196 -4.49 -9.47 6.70
CA LEU A 196 -3.75 -9.46 7.97
C LEU A 196 -4.47 -8.67 9.07
N GLY A 197 -5.67 -8.15 8.81
CA GLY A 197 -6.47 -7.40 9.78
C GLY A 197 -6.17 -5.90 9.85
N PHE A 198 -5.32 -5.36 8.96
CA PHE A 198 -5.14 -3.91 8.86
C PHE A 198 -6.41 -3.25 8.34
N GLN A 199 -6.69 -2.05 8.86
CA GLN A 199 -7.83 -1.23 8.49
C GLN A 199 -7.35 0.09 7.87
N ASP A 200 -7.96 0.48 6.75
CA ASP A 200 -7.69 1.77 6.10
C ASP A 200 -8.07 2.92 7.04
N VAL A 201 -7.18 3.90 7.17
CA VAL A 201 -7.45 5.17 7.85
C VAL A 201 -8.03 6.12 6.82
N PHE A 202 -9.31 6.45 6.98
CA PHE A 202 -10.04 7.28 6.04
C PHE A 202 -9.78 8.77 6.29
N ASP A 203 -8.93 9.38 5.48
CA ASP A 203 -8.86 10.83 5.37
C ASP A 203 -9.85 11.39 4.34
N ARG A 204 -9.99 12.71 4.31
CA ARG A 204 -10.89 13.41 3.38
C ARG A 204 -10.56 13.10 1.91
N TYR A 205 -9.28 12.98 1.57
CA TYR A 205 -8.84 12.77 0.20
C TYR A 205 -9.17 11.35 -0.28
N TYR A 206 -8.93 10.34 0.56
CA TYR A 206 -9.36 8.96 0.34
C TYR A 206 -10.85 8.88 0.07
N LEU A 207 -11.66 9.44 0.98
CA LEU A 207 -13.11 9.36 0.86
C LEU A 207 -13.62 10.06 -0.40
N THR A 208 -13.01 11.18 -0.78
CA THR A 208 -13.34 11.89 -2.02
C THR A 208 -13.07 11.02 -3.25
N ILE A 209 -11.87 10.45 -3.35
CA ILE A 209 -11.49 9.61 -4.50
C ILE A 209 -12.33 8.33 -4.56
N TYR A 210 -12.51 7.66 -3.43
CA TYR A 210 -13.24 6.39 -3.39
C TYR A 210 -14.73 6.59 -3.68
N THR A 211 -15.35 7.64 -3.15
CA THR A 211 -16.76 7.94 -3.41
C THR A 211 -16.99 8.32 -4.88
N ALA A 212 -16.08 9.09 -5.48
CA ALA A 212 -16.12 9.40 -6.92
C ALA A 212 -15.92 8.13 -7.78
N TYR A 213 -15.02 7.24 -7.38
CA TYR A 213 -14.83 5.93 -8.01
C TYR A 213 -16.11 5.10 -8.00
N LEU A 214 -16.74 4.93 -6.83
CA LEU A 214 -17.98 4.15 -6.72
C LEU A 214 -19.11 4.75 -7.53
N ARG A 215 -19.26 6.08 -7.54
CA ARG A 215 -20.24 6.76 -8.40
C ARG A 215 -20.05 6.43 -9.88
N ASN A 216 -18.81 6.49 -10.37
CA ASN A 216 -18.50 6.15 -11.76
C ASN A 216 -18.75 4.66 -12.05
N LYS A 217 -18.41 3.78 -11.10
CA LYS A 217 -18.66 2.34 -11.20
C LYS A 217 -20.15 2.03 -11.28
N ILE A 218 -20.96 2.65 -10.42
CA ILE A 218 -22.44 2.53 -10.44
C ILE A 218 -22.97 2.98 -11.79
N HIS A 219 -22.64 4.19 -12.24
CA HIS A 219 -23.11 4.74 -13.50
C HIS A 219 -22.81 3.82 -14.70
N ARG A 220 -21.57 3.30 -14.78
CA ARG A 220 -21.16 2.36 -15.83
C ARG A 220 -21.95 1.05 -15.76
N ARG A 221 -22.13 0.48 -14.56
CA ARG A 221 -22.88 -0.77 -14.41
C ARG A 221 -24.34 -0.61 -14.81
N GLU A 222 -24.96 0.50 -14.45
CA GLU A 222 -26.33 0.84 -14.89
C GLU A 222 -26.41 0.99 -16.41
N SER A 223 -25.47 1.71 -17.03
CA SER A 223 -25.48 1.93 -18.49
C SER A 223 -25.27 0.65 -19.31
N LEU A 224 -24.57 -0.34 -18.75
CA LEU A 224 -24.32 -1.64 -19.38
C LEU A 224 -25.33 -2.73 -18.97
N GLY A 225 -26.32 -2.41 -18.14
CA GLY A 225 -27.29 -3.40 -17.63
C GLY A 225 -26.69 -4.44 -16.67
N MET A 226 -25.52 -4.18 -16.07
CA MET A 226 -24.82 -5.08 -15.13
C MET A 226 -25.33 -4.86 -13.70
N LEU A 227 -26.53 -5.34 -13.40
CA LEU A 227 -27.23 -5.02 -12.15
C LEU A 227 -26.78 -5.86 -10.94
N ASP A 228 -25.98 -6.90 -11.13
CA ASP A 228 -25.46 -7.70 -10.02
C ASP A 228 -24.64 -6.83 -9.06
N GLU A 229 -24.81 -7.06 -7.75
CA GLU A 229 -24.10 -6.37 -6.65
C GLU A 229 -24.30 -4.84 -6.61
N ILE A 230 -25.14 -4.26 -7.47
CA ILE A 230 -25.20 -2.81 -7.61
C ILE A 230 -25.73 -2.09 -6.36
N GLU A 231 -26.65 -2.73 -5.65
CA GLU A 231 -27.21 -2.20 -4.40
C GLU A 231 -26.19 -2.24 -3.26
N GLU A 232 -25.30 -3.23 -3.24
CA GLU A 232 -24.18 -3.29 -2.28
C GLU A 232 -23.19 -2.15 -2.53
N ILE A 233 -22.85 -1.91 -3.80
CA ILE A 233 -21.97 -0.81 -4.21
C ILE A 233 -22.61 0.56 -3.86
N LYS A 234 -23.92 0.73 -4.10
CA LYS A 234 -24.66 1.94 -3.72
C LYS A 234 -24.65 2.16 -2.21
N GLN A 235 -24.83 1.09 -1.43
CA GLN A 235 -24.80 1.15 0.03
C GLN A 235 -23.41 1.53 0.55
N GLU A 236 -22.34 0.94 0.00
CA GLU A 236 -20.96 1.32 0.32
C GLU A 236 -20.69 2.80 -0.02
N GLN A 237 -21.12 3.24 -1.21
CA GLN A 237 -20.97 4.63 -1.65
C GLN A 237 -21.66 5.60 -0.69
N LYS A 238 -22.88 5.28 -0.27
CA LYS A 238 -23.64 6.09 0.70
C LYS A 238 -22.94 6.15 2.06
N GLN A 239 -22.42 5.02 2.54
CA GLN A 239 -21.68 4.97 3.81
C GLN A 239 -20.42 5.84 3.77
N LEU A 240 -19.63 5.76 2.69
CA LEU A 240 -18.42 6.58 2.54
C LEU A 240 -18.73 8.06 2.33
N GLN A 241 -19.78 8.39 1.59
CA GLN A 241 -20.24 9.78 1.42
C GLN A 241 -20.67 10.38 2.76
N ASN A 242 -21.37 9.62 3.62
CA ASN A 242 -21.74 10.10 4.95
C ASN A 242 -20.49 10.39 5.81
N LYS A 243 -19.48 9.51 5.77
CA LYS A 243 -18.21 9.76 6.46
C LYS A 243 -17.51 11.03 5.95
N LEU A 244 -17.53 11.25 4.63
CA LEU A 244 -16.95 12.44 4.02
C LEU A 244 -17.65 13.72 4.52
N ASN A 245 -18.98 13.72 4.53
CA ASN A 245 -19.76 14.87 5.00
C ASN A 245 -19.44 15.22 6.45
N VAL A 246 -19.32 14.21 7.33
CA VAL A 246 -18.93 14.43 8.74
C VAL A 246 -17.56 15.09 8.85
N LEU A 247 -16.55 14.60 8.12
CA LEU A 247 -15.21 15.21 8.12
C LEU A 247 -15.21 16.64 7.58
N GLU A 248 -16.02 16.92 6.55
CA GLU A 248 -16.13 18.27 5.99
C GLU A 248 -16.80 19.26 6.97
N GLU A 249 -17.80 18.81 7.73
CA GLU A 249 -18.43 19.60 8.78
C GLU A 249 -17.48 19.89 9.95
N GLU A 250 -16.70 18.90 10.38
CA GLU A 250 -15.68 19.04 11.42
C GLU A 250 -14.59 20.03 11.01
N PHE A 251 -14.08 19.89 9.78
CA PHE A 251 -13.09 20.81 9.22
C PHE A 251 -13.62 22.25 9.10
N ALA A 252 -14.87 22.42 8.65
CA ALA A 252 -15.50 23.73 8.58
C ALA A 252 -15.68 24.35 9.98
N ARG A 253 -15.93 23.53 11.01
CA ARG A 253 -16.04 23.97 12.41
C ARG A 253 -14.69 24.44 12.94
N SER A 254 -13.61 23.68 12.73
CA SER A 254 -12.28 24.05 13.22
C SER A 254 -11.77 25.35 12.59
N ILE A 255 -12.11 25.62 11.32
CA ILE A 255 -11.78 26.90 10.68
C ILE A 255 -12.51 28.07 11.35
N ARG A 256 -13.81 27.91 11.66
CA ARG A 256 -14.57 28.97 12.33
C ARG A 256 -14.02 29.27 13.72
N GLU A 257 -13.65 28.24 14.48
CA GLU A 257 -13.07 28.38 15.81
C GLU A 257 -11.68 29.02 15.79
N ALA A 258 -10.88 28.81 14.74
CA ALA A 258 -9.55 29.41 14.62
C ALA A 258 -9.58 30.90 14.20
N ILE A 259 -10.72 31.40 13.74
CA ILE A 259 -10.90 32.80 13.28
C ILE A 259 -11.50 33.69 14.39
N HIS A 260 -11.96 33.11 15.50
CA HIS A 260 -12.52 33.80 16.67
C HIS A 260 -11.56 33.80 17.86
#